data_AF-A0A532AZT8-F1
#
_entry.id   AF-A0A532AZT8-F1
#
_cell.length_a   1.000
_cell.length_b   1.000
_cell.length_c   1.000
_cell.angle_alpha   90.00
_cell.angle_beta   90.00
_cell.angle_gamma   90.00
#
_symmetry.space_group_name_H-M   'P 1'
#
loop_
_entity.id
_entity.type
_entity.pdbx_description
1 polymer ?
#
loop_
_entity_poly.entity_id
_entity_poly.type
_entity_poly.pdbx_seq_one_letter_code
_entity_poly.pdbx_strand_id
1 'polypeptide(L)'
;MNALTAIPYAEFGIQSNFSFLRGASKPEELVVAAKFMGFSAIGLADRNTVAGVVRAWQQAKVEGVSYHPGCRLVFCDGTPDILAYPRDRKGWGHLCR
;
A
#
# COMPACT_ATOMS: atom_id res chain seq x y z
N MET A 1 30.50 -18.64 -0.72
CA MET A 1 29.10 -18.66 -1.19
C MET A 1 28.66 -17.22 -1.35
N ASN A 2 28.71 -16.67 -2.56
CA ASN A 2 28.17 -15.34 -2.83
C ASN A 2 26.65 -15.46 -2.74
N ALA A 3 26.07 -15.03 -1.62
CA ALA A 3 24.65 -14.68 -1.62
C ALA A 3 24.51 -13.58 -2.67
N LEU A 4 23.91 -13.91 -3.81
CA LEU A 4 23.43 -12.91 -4.76
C LEU A 4 22.60 -11.94 -3.92
N THR A 5 23.08 -10.70 -3.76
CA THR A 5 22.33 -9.65 -3.07
C THR A 5 21.02 -9.49 -3.83
N ALA A 6 19.95 -10.07 -3.29
CA ALA A 6 18.63 -9.96 -3.89
C ALA A 6 18.29 -8.47 -4.02
N ILE A 7 17.91 -8.05 -5.23
CA ILE A 7 17.48 -6.67 -5.45
C ILE A 7 16.25 -6.44 -4.56
N PRO A 8 16.28 -5.47 -3.63
CA PRO A 8 15.17 -5.25 -2.72
C PRO A 8 13.92 -4.88 -3.52
N TYR A 9 12.82 -5.62 -3.29
CA TYR A 9 11.54 -5.37 -3.93
C TYR A 9 10.63 -4.56 -2.99
N ALA A 10 9.85 -3.64 -3.56
CA ALA A 10 8.83 -2.89 -2.84
C ALA A 10 7.51 -2.98 -3.60
N GLU A 11 6.44 -3.37 -2.91
CA GLU A 11 5.12 -3.57 -3.51
C GLU A 11 4.19 -2.39 -3.21
N PHE A 12 3.90 -1.57 -4.22
CA PHE A 12 3.04 -0.38 -4.11
C PHE A 12 1.63 -0.60 -4.69
N GLY A 13 1.31 -1.78 -5.18
CA GLY A 13 0.01 -2.13 -5.74
C GLY A 13 -0.90 -2.90 -4.78
N ILE A 14 -0.58 -2.99 -3.49
CA ILE A 14 -1.32 -3.84 -2.53
C ILE A 14 -2.76 -3.34 -2.36
N GLN A 15 -3.72 -4.27 -2.36
CA GLN A 15 -5.13 -4.00 -2.10
C GLN A 15 -5.63 -4.83 -0.92
N SER A 16 -6.31 -4.19 0.03
CA SER A 16 -6.98 -4.83 1.16
C SER A 16 -8.46 -5.06 0.89
N ASN A 17 -9.16 -5.63 1.87
CA ASN A 17 -10.61 -5.77 1.88
C ASN A 17 -11.39 -4.44 1.88
N PHE A 18 -10.73 -3.30 2.08
CA PHE A 18 -11.33 -1.99 1.82
C PHE A 18 -11.46 -1.69 0.32
N SER A 19 -10.73 -2.40 -0.54
CA SER A 19 -11.06 -2.52 -1.96
C SER A 19 -12.18 -3.53 -2.17
N PHE A 20 -13.43 -3.11 -1.95
CA PHE A 20 -14.59 -4.00 -2.02
C PHE A 20 -14.62 -4.85 -3.29
N LEU A 21 -14.86 -6.16 -3.11
CA LEU A 21 -14.90 -7.17 -4.19
C LEU A 21 -13.62 -7.25 -5.04
N ARG A 22 -12.49 -6.76 -4.50
CA ARG A 22 -11.18 -6.74 -5.16
C ARG A 22 -10.05 -7.22 -4.25
N GLY A 23 -10.16 -7.03 -2.93
CA GLY A 23 -9.25 -7.59 -1.94
C GLY A 23 -9.99 -8.37 -0.84
N ALA A 24 -9.30 -9.36 -0.25
CA ALA A 24 -9.87 -10.21 0.80
C ALA A 24 -9.17 -10.03 2.16
N SER A 25 -7.85 -9.84 2.15
CA SER A 25 -7.05 -9.69 3.37
C SER A 25 -7.22 -8.32 4.02
N LYS A 26 -7.12 -8.28 5.35
CA LYS A 26 -7.09 -7.01 6.08
C LYS A 26 -5.77 -6.27 5.85
N PRO A 27 -5.74 -4.94 5.98
CA PRO A 27 -4.50 -4.16 5.84
C PRO A 27 -3.35 -4.66 6.73
N GLU A 28 -3.64 -5.08 7.96
CA GLU A 28 -2.66 -5.58 8.93
C GLU A 28 -2.04 -6.91 8.47
N GLU A 29 -2.86 -7.84 7.98
CA GLU A 29 -2.42 -9.14 7.48
C GLU A 29 -1.47 -8.99 6.28
N LEU A 30 -1.72 -7.99 5.42
CA LEU A 30 -0.87 -7.68 4.28
C LEU A 30 0.52 -7.18 4.68
N VAL A 31 0.62 -6.43 5.79
CA VAL A 31 1.92 -6.02 6.34
C VAL A 31 2.71 -7.22 6.85
N VAL A 32 2.05 -8.10 7.61
CA VAL A 32 2.67 -9.33 8.13
C VAL A 32 3.17 -10.21 6.98
N ALA A 33 2.36 -10.37 5.93
CA ALA A 33 2.75 -11.11 4.75
C ALA A 33 3.96 -10.46 4.03
N ALA A 34 3.97 -9.14 3.87
CA ALA A 34 5.09 -8.43 3.25
C ALA A 34 6.39 -8.60 4.04
N LYS A 35 6.32 -8.57 5.37
CA LYS A 35 7.47 -8.86 6.25
C LYS A 35 7.98 -10.28 6.03
N PHE A 36 7.07 -11.25 6.03
CA PHE A 36 7.41 -12.66 5.82
C PHE A 36 8.06 -12.90 4.45
N MET A 37 7.59 -12.21 3.40
CA MET A 37 8.15 -12.28 2.05
C MET A 37 9.47 -11.48 1.87
N GLY A 38 9.90 -10.73 2.89
CA GLY A 38 11.13 -9.94 2.83
C GLY A 38 11.04 -8.70 1.95
N PHE A 39 9.85 -8.10 1.79
CA PHE A 39 9.70 -6.85 1.05
C PHE A 39 10.40 -5.69 1.77
N SER A 40 11.08 -4.85 0.99
CA SER A 40 11.78 -3.69 1.51
C SER A 40 10.85 -2.55 1.92
N ALA A 41 9.73 -2.40 1.20
CA ALA A 41 8.68 -1.44 1.51
C ALA A 41 7.34 -1.89 0.91
N ILE A 42 6.25 -1.31 1.41
CA ILE A 42 4.92 -1.50 0.85
C ILE A 42 4.14 -0.19 0.75
N GLY A 43 3.24 -0.14 -0.23
CA GLY A 43 2.22 0.89 -0.36
C GLY A 43 0.82 0.26 -0.37
N LEU A 44 -0.11 0.86 0.38
CA LEU A 44 -1.51 0.45 0.34
C LEU A 44 -2.24 1.26 -0.74
N ALA A 45 -2.71 0.57 -1.78
CA ALA A 45 -3.36 1.12 -2.96
C ALA A 45 -4.83 0.68 -3.07
N ASP A 46 -5.61 0.90 -2.01
CA ASP A 46 -7.02 0.54 -2.05
C ASP A 46 -7.81 1.35 -3.09
N ARG A 47 -8.83 0.73 -3.69
CA ARG A 47 -9.61 1.31 -4.79
C ARG A 47 -10.46 2.49 -4.29
N ASN A 48 -10.09 3.70 -4.71
CA ASN A 48 -10.78 4.96 -4.40
C ASN A 48 -11.05 5.17 -2.91
N THR A 49 -10.18 4.67 -2.04
CA THR A 49 -10.34 4.81 -0.59
C THR A 49 -8.99 4.78 0.12
N VAL A 50 -8.94 5.44 1.27
CA VAL A 50 -7.81 5.42 2.21
C VAL A 50 -8.22 4.80 3.56
N ALA A 51 -9.36 4.09 3.64
CA ALA A 51 -9.92 3.60 4.89
C ALA A 51 -9.00 2.64 5.67
N GLY A 52 -8.16 1.87 4.96
CA GLY A 52 -7.24 0.90 5.57
C GLY A 52 -5.88 1.47 6.01
N VAL A 53 -5.55 2.72 5.67
CA VAL A 53 -4.16 3.22 5.77
C VAL A 53 -3.64 3.29 7.21
N VAL A 54 -4.48 3.68 8.16
CA VAL A 54 -4.06 3.81 9.58
C VAL A 54 -3.79 2.43 10.18
N ARG A 55 -4.60 1.44 9.82
CA ARG A 55 -4.46 0.04 10.28
C ARG A 55 -3.17 -0.57 9.77
N ALA A 56 -2.90 -0.46 8.46
CA ALA A 56 -1.64 -0.90 7.88
C ALA A 56 -0.44 -0.15 8.50
N TRP A 57 -0.54 1.17 8.68
CA TRP A 57 0.54 1.96 9.27
C TRP A 57 0.87 1.53 10.71
N GLN A 58 -0.14 1.26 11.53
CA GLN A 58 0.05 0.75 12.89
C GLN A 58 0.77 -0.60 12.88
N GLN A 59 0.35 -1.54 12.03
CA GLN A 59 1.04 -2.83 11.92
C GLN A 59 2.46 -2.70 11.35
N ALA A 60 2.67 -1.83 10.37
CA ALA A 60 3.99 -1.61 9.77
C ALA A 60 5.01 -1.10 10.78
N LYS A 61 4.56 -0.27 11.74
CA LYS A 61 5.41 0.14 12.88
C LYS A 61 5.79 -1.02 13.79
N VAL A 62 4.89 -1.98 14.02
CA VAL A 62 5.16 -3.17 14.84
C VAL A 62 6.16 -4.10 14.13
N GLU A 63 5.95 -4.35 12.83
CA GLU A 63 6.78 -5.28 12.04
C GLU A 63 8.11 -4.68 11.55
N GLY A 64 8.27 -3.35 11.68
CA GLY A 64 9.41 -2.62 11.16
C GLY A 64 9.48 -2.62 9.62
N VAL A 65 8.33 -2.56 8.95
CA VAL A 65 8.22 -2.51 7.48
C VAL A 65 8.10 -1.05 7.02
N SER A 66 8.87 -0.64 6.02
CA SER A 66 8.71 0.69 5.41
C SER A 66 7.35 0.79 4.71
N TYR A 67 6.54 1.76 5.11
CA TYR A 67 5.14 1.87 4.68
C TYR A 67 4.82 3.23 4.09
N HIS A 68 4.13 3.22 2.95
CA HIS A 68 3.67 4.40 2.24
C HIS A 68 2.14 4.41 2.14
N PRO A 69 1.45 5.37 2.79
CA PRO A 69 0.00 5.50 2.66
C PRO A 69 -0.37 6.13 1.31
N GLY A 70 -1.37 5.58 0.64
CA GLY A 70 -1.86 6.07 -0.65
C GLY A 70 -3.22 5.46 -0.99
N CYS A 71 -3.59 5.53 -2.27
CA CYS A 71 -4.70 4.77 -2.82
C CYS A 71 -4.52 4.54 -4.32
N ARG A 72 -5.40 3.70 -4.90
CA ARG A 72 -5.56 3.56 -6.35
C ARG A 72 -6.74 4.41 -6.79
N LEU A 73 -6.50 5.38 -7.65
CA LEU A 73 -7.53 6.18 -8.32
C LEU A 73 -8.01 5.43 -9.57
N VAL A 74 -9.27 5.03 -9.57
CA VAL A 74 -9.96 4.34 -10.67
C VAL A 74 -11.00 5.29 -11.24
N PHE A 75 -10.81 5.64 -12.51
CA PHE A 75 -11.62 6.62 -13.22
C PHE A 75 -12.79 5.97 -13.96
N CYS A 76 -13.82 6.75 -14.27
CA CYS A 76 -15.04 6.28 -14.96
C CYS A 76 -15.07 6.60 -16.46
N ASP A 77 -14.04 7.27 -16.98
CA ASP A 77 -13.96 7.79 -18.35
C ASP A 77 -13.00 6.99 -19.25
N GLY A 78 -12.51 5.85 -18.77
CA GLY A 78 -11.52 5.03 -19.48
C GLY A 78 -10.06 5.49 -19.25
N THR A 79 -9.83 6.53 -18.45
CA THR A 79 -8.48 6.88 -17.99
C THR A 79 -7.89 5.70 -17.21
N PRO A 80 -6.62 5.30 -17.47
CA PRO A 80 -5.97 4.25 -16.72
C PRO A 80 -5.93 4.53 -15.21
N ASP A 81 -5.99 3.46 -14.41
CA ASP A 81 -5.80 3.55 -12.97
C ASP A 81 -4.47 4.23 -12.61
N ILE A 82 -4.49 5.09 -11.60
CA ILE A 82 -3.30 5.76 -11.08
C ILE A 82 -3.07 5.36 -9.63
N LEU A 83 -1.85 4.93 -9.32
CA LEU A 83 -1.41 4.76 -7.94
C LEU A 83 -0.96 6.11 -7.38
N ALA A 84 -1.70 6.63 -6.39
CA ALA A 84 -1.48 7.95 -5.83
C ALA A 84 -0.84 7.84 -4.43
N TYR A 85 0.43 8.24 -4.34
CA TYR A 85 1.21 8.27 -3.11
C TYR A 85 1.65 9.71 -2.78
N PRO A 86 0.97 10.38 -1.84
CA PRO A 86 1.30 11.75 -1.48
C PRO A 86 2.64 11.82 -0.73
N ARG A 87 3.46 12.81 -1.09
CA ARG A 87 4.79 13.03 -0.49
C ARG A 87 4.77 13.99 0.71
N ASP A 88 3.69 14.75 0.87
CA ASP A 88 3.56 15.76 1.91
C ASP A 88 2.09 15.92 2.36
N ARG A 89 1.90 16.76 3.38
CA ARG A 89 0.59 17.05 3.98
C ARG A 89 -0.39 17.68 2.98
N LYS A 90 0.09 18.50 2.04
CA LYS A 90 -0.74 19.14 1.02
C LYS A 90 -1.23 18.11 0.00
N GLY A 91 -0.35 17.24 -0.46
CA GLY A 91 -0.67 16.09 -1.31
C GLY A 91 -1.67 15.15 -0.65
N TRP A 92 -1.50 14.86 0.65
CA TRP A 92 -2.50 14.09 1.42
C TRP A 92 -3.86 14.79 1.42
N GLY A 93 -3.87 16.10 1.65
CA GLY A 93 -5.08 16.91 1.60
C GLY A 93 -5.76 16.95 0.22
N HIS A 94 -5.01 16.85 -0.88
CA HIS A 94 -5.57 16.72 -2.23
C HIS A 94 -6.12 15.32 -2.50
N LEU A 95 -5.47 14.28 -1.97
CA LEU A 95 -5.91 12.90 -2.16
C LEU A 95 -7.25 12.61 -1.46
N CYS A 96 -7.48 13.23 -0.30
CA CYS A 96 -8.67 12.99 0.52
C CYS A 96 -9.84 13.95 0.23
N ARG A 97 -9.81 14.68 -0.88
CA ARG A 97 -10.92 15.53 -1.35
C ARG A 97 -11.75 14.80 -2.39
#